data_AF-A0A538SJM7-F1
#
_entry.id   AF-A0A538SJM7-F1
#
_cell.length_a   1.000
_cell.length_b   1.000
_cell.length_c   1.000
_cell.angle_alpha   90.00
_cell.angle_beta   90.00
_cell.angle_gamma   90.00
#
_symmetry.space_group_name_H-M   'P 1'
#
loop_
_entity.id
_entity.type
_entity.pdbx_description
1 polymer ?
#
loop_
_entity_poly.entity_id
_entity_poly.type
_entity_poly.pdbx_seq_one_letter_code
_entity_poly.pdbx_strand_id
1 'polypeptide(L)'
;RELKKLAIGVDSDQYDEAPGVVLTSMVKHVEVSVFNTIRDAQAGHFQGGVKVFGLAENGVGWVYDDRNRALIPDAVKARVDSLRAEIVAGRIAAPAQ
;
A
#
# COMPACT_ATOMS: atom_id res chain seq x y z
N ARG A 1 -20.22 2.17 9.93
CA ARG A 1 -21.28 1.27 10.46
C ARG A 1 -22.64 1.94 10.45
N GLU A 2 -22.82 3.02 11.21
CA GLU A 2 -24.09 3.75 11.34
C GLU A 2 -24.67 4.25 10.00
N LEU A 3 -23.79 4.73 9.10
CA LEU A 3 -24.18 5.24 7.79
C LEU A 3 -24.26 4.17 6.68
N LYS A 4 -24.05 2.88 7.00
CA LYS A 4 -23.99 1.76 6.02
C LYS A 4 -23.05 2.00 4.82
N LYS A 5 -21.97 2.75 5.04
CA LYS A 5 -20.90 2.98 4.04
C LYS A 5 -19.68 2.12 4.37
N LEU A 6 -18.94 1.77 3.32
CA LEU A 6 -17.62 1.15 3.41
C LEU A 6 -16.55 2.23 3.64
N ALA A 7 -15.46 1.83 4.29
CA ALA A 7 -14.28 2.65 4.55
C ALA A 7 -13.03 2.03 3.93
N ILE A 8 -12.03 2.86 3.66
CA ILE A 8 -10.67 2.42 3.30
C ILE A 8 -9.75 2.84 4.43
N GLY A 9 -9.08 1.87 5.05
CA GLY A 9 -8.09 2.12 6.10
C GLY A 9 -6.77 2.66 5.56
N VAL A 10 -5.91 3.14 6.45
CA VAL A 10 -4.61 3.74 6.12
C VAL A 10 -3.53 3.28 7.09
N ASP A 11 -2.29 3.26 6.61
CA ASP A 11 -1.05 2.90 7.31
C ASP A 11 -0.90 1.40 7.59
N SER A 12 -1.92 0.75 8.12
CA SER A 12 -1.92 -0.68 8.44
C SER A 12 -3.21 -1.35 7.95
N ASP A 13 -3.25 -2.69 8.02
CA ASP A 13 -4.49 -3.40 7.83
C ASP A 13 -5.43 -3.15 9.02
N GLN A 14 -6.54 -2.46 8.77
CA GLN A 14 -7.48 -2.02 9.78
C GLN A 14 -8.77 -2.85 9.77
N TYR A 15 -8.77 -4.01 9.10
CA TYR A 15 -9.95 -4.89 9.05
C TYR A 15 -10.59 -5.11 10.43
N ASP A 16 -9.76 -5.39 11.46
CA ASP A 16 -10.22 -5.72 12.80
C ASP A 16 -10.83 -4.53 13.57
N GLU A 17 -10.57 -3.29 13.15
CA GLU A 17 -11.21 -2.10 13.74
C GLU A 17 -12.70 -2.04 13.41
N ALA A 18 -13.06 -2.45 12.19
CA ALA A 18 -14.46 -2.57 11.80
C ALA A 18 -14.71 -3.67 10.74
N PRO A 19 -14.77 -4.96 11.15
CA PRO A 19 -15.03 -6.06 10.24
C PRO A 19 -16.32 -5.86 9.43
N GLY A 20 -16.24 -6.18 8.13
CA GLY A 20 -17.32 -6.00 7.17
C GLY A 20 -17.61 -4.55 6.76
N VAL A 21 -16.87 -3.58 7.28
CA VAL A 21 -17.00 -2.15 6.95
C VAL A 21 -15.72 -1.59 6.33
N VAL A 22 -14.56 -2.00 6.82
CA VAL A 22 -13.29 -1.73 6.14
C VAL A 22 -13.23 -2.61 4.89
N LEU A 23 -13.32 -1.97 3.72
CA LEU A 23 -13.25 -2.63 2.40
C LEU A 23 -11.83 -3.11 2.11
N THR A 24 -10.84 -2.27 2.41
CA THR A 24 -9.41 -2.54 2.24
C THR A 24 -8.65 -1.49 3.05
N SER A 25 -7.33 -1.63 3.16
CA SER A 25 -6.45 -0.60 3.68
C SER A 25 -5.33 -0.30 2.71
N MET A 26 -4.95 0.98 2.61
CA MET A 26 -3.66 1.38 2.05
C MET A 26 -2.58 1.21 3.11
N VAL A 27 -1.71 0.21 2.93
CA VAL A 27 -0.64 -0.10 3.88
C VAL A 27 0.64 0.66 3.55
N LYS A 28 1.32 1.15 4.59
CA LYS A 28 2.67 1.73 4.48
C LYS A 28 3.65 0.75 5.11
N HIS A 29 4.48 0.16 4.27
CA HIS A 29 5.50 -0.80 4.68
C HIS A 29 6.71 -0.09 5.27
N VAL A 30 6.52 0.57 6.41
CA VAL A 30 7.58 1.31 7.13
C VAL A 30 8.72 0.36 7.54
N GLU A 31 8.41 -0.91 7.78
CA GLU A 31 9.42 -1.94 8.02
C GLU A 31 10.41 -2.08 6.86
N VAL A 32 9.97 -1.91 5.60
CA VAL A 32 10.85 -1.99 4.43
C VAL A 32 11.84 -0.83 4.44
N SER A 33 11.39 0.39 4.74
CA SER A 33 12.28 1.56 4.76
C SER A 33 13.27 1.51 5.92
N VAL A 34 12.84 1.10 7.11
CA VAL A 34 13.70 0.94 8.30
C VAL A 34 14.72 -0.17 8.07
N PHE A 35 14.28 -1.35 7.65
CA PHE A 35 15.17 -2.50 7.43
C PHE A 35 16.23 -2.19 6.38
N ASN A 36 15.83 -1.66 5.22
CA ASN A 36 16.77 -1.31 4.16
C ASN A 36 17.78 -0.25 4.61
N THR A 37 17.34 0.75 5.38
CA THR A 37 18.23 1.80 5.90
C THR A 37 19.26 1.24 6.88
N ILE A 38 18.84 0.38 7.82
CA ILE A 38 19.75 -0.26 8.77
C ILE A 38 20.74 -1.17 8.03
N ARG A 39 20.26 -1.95 7.06
CA ARG A 39 21.12 -2.81 6.22
C ARG A 39 22.17 -1.99 5.47
N ASP A 40 21.77 -0.88 4.84
CA ASP A 40 22.70 0.00 4.12
C ASP A 40 23.75 0.59 5.07
N ALA A 41 23.35 0.99 6.28
CA ALA A 41 24.28 1.48 7.30
C ALA A 41 25.26 0.42 7.76
N GLN A 42 24.79 -0.79 8.04
CA GLN A 42 25.64 -1.93 8.43
C GLN A 42 26.64 -2.28 7.32
N ALA A 43 26.23 -2.20 6.05
CA ALA A 43 27.08 -2.48 4.90
C ALA A 43 28.05 -1.33 4.53
N GLY A 44 28.00 -0.19 5.23
CA GLY A 44 28.79 1.00 4.88
C GLY A 44 28.31 1.71 3.60
N HIS A 45 27.09 1.42 3.14
CA HIS A 45 26.48 2.00 1.94
C HIS A 45 25.44 3.08 2.27
N PHE A 46 25.34 3.51 3.54
CA PHE A 46 24.39 4.53 3.92
C PHE A 46 24.65 5.84 3.16
N GLN A 47 23.57 6.35 2.55
CA GLN A 47 23.55 7.63 1.87
C GLN A 47 22.46 8.48 2.51
N GLY A 48 22.84 9.69 2.95
CA GLY A 48 21.90 10.70 3.41
C GLY A 48 21.08 11.28 2.25
N GLY A 49 20.06 12.07 2.60
CA GLY A 49 19.13 12.67 1.63
C GLY A 49 17.73 12.06 1.70
N VAL A 50 16.87 12.45 0.77
CA VAL A 50 15.48 11.97 0.69
C VAL A 50 15.44 10.67 -0.09
N LYS A 51 14.92 9.62 0.55
CA LYS A 51 14.60 8.35 -0.10
C LYS A 51 13.07 8.22 -0.18
N VAL A 52 12.56 7.91 -1.38
CA VAL A 52 11.14 7.69 -1.63
C VAL A 52 10.88 6.19 -1.72
N PHE A 53 9.88 5.70 -1.00
CA PHE A 53 9.47 4.30 -1.00
C PHE A 53 8.01 4.20 -1.45
N GLY A 54 7.80 4.08 -2.75
CA GLY A 54 6.49 4.00 -3.38
C GLY A 54 6.08 2.57 -3.72
N LEU A 55 5.20 2.43 -4.72
CA LEU A 55 4.73 1.13 -5.20
C LEU A 55 5.87 0.28 -5.81
N ALA A 56 6.91 0.92 -6.37
CA ALA A 56 8.04 0.24 -6.99
C ALA A 56 8.97 -0.39 -5.93
N GLU A 57 9.18 0.31 -4.81
CA GLU A 57 10.00 -0.16 -3.69
C GLU A 57 9.22 -1.06 -2.72
N ASN A 58 7.96 -1.36 -3.03
CA ASN A 58 7.02 -2.03 -2.12
C ASN A 58 6.89 -1.28 -0.77
N GLY A 59 7.06 0.04 -0.76
CA GLY A 59 6.90 0.89 0.42
C GLY A 59 5.45 1.21 0.74
N VAL A 60 4.56 1.10 -0.25
CA VAL A 60 3.12 1.19 -0.08
C VAL A 60 2.41 0.07 -0.84
N GLY A 61 1.24 -0.32 -0.36
CA GLY A 61 0.41 -1.36 -0.96
C GLY A 61 -1.05 -1.24 -0.55
N TRP A 62 -1.86 -2.20 -0.97
CA TRP A 62 -3.25 -2.30 -0.54
C TRP A 62 -3.56 -3.73 -0.12
N VAL A 63 -4.45 -3.89 0.85
CA VAL A 63 -4.82 -5.21 1.38
C VAL A 63 -5.83 -5.87 0.45
N TYR A 64 -5.49 -7.06 -0.04
CA TYR A 64 -6.42 -7.92 -0.77
C TYR A 64 -6.20 -9.38 -0.34
N ASP A 65 -7.16 -9.94 0.37
CA ASP A 65 -7.10 -11.29 0.92
C ASP A 65 -8.50 -11.91 1.04
N ASP A 66 -8.61 -13.06 1.71
CA ASP A 66 -9.88 -13.77 1.85
C ASP A 66 -10.93 -13.01 2.69
N ARG A 67 -10.51 -12.03 3.52
CA ARG A 67 -11.40 -11.25 4.38
C ARG A 67 -12.14 -10.15 3.61
N ASN A 68 -11.59 -9.68 2.49
CA ASN A 68 -12.20 -8.62 1.69
C ASN A 68 -12.43 -8.96 0.21
N ARG A 69 -11.93 -10.10 -0.29
CA ARG A 69 -12.15 -10.54 -1.68
C ARG A 69 -13.60 -10.50 -2.11
N ALA A 70 -14.53 -10.94 -1.26
CA ALA A 70 -15.96 -10.96 -1.58
C ALA A 70 -16.58 -9.56 -1.77
N LEU A 71 -15.94 -8.52 -1.23
CA LEU A 71 -16.40 -7.13 -1.35
C LEU A 71 -15.83 -6.41 -2.59
N ILE A 72 -14.84 -7.01 -3.26
CA ILE A 72 -14.08 -6.39 -4.34
C ILE A 72 -14.27 -7.22 -5.62
N PRO A 73 -15.03 -6.72 -6.62
CA PRO A 73 -15.21 -7.42 -7.88
C PRO A 73 -13.88 -7.65 -8.61
N ASP A 74 -13.76 -8.79 -9.30
CA ASP A 74 -12.53 -9.15 -10.04
C ASP A 74 -12.11 -8.08 -11.06
N ALA A 75 -13.08 -7.43 -11.72
CA ALA A 75 -12.83 -6.34 -12.65
C ALA A 75 -12.18 -5.12 -11.96
N VAL A 76 -12.56 -4.83 -10.71
CA VAL A 76 -11.96 -3.76 -9.91
C VAL A 76 -10.53 -4.13 -9.53
N LYS A 77 -10.31 -5.35 -9.05
CA LYS A 77 -8.95 -5.85 -8.76
C LYS A 77 -8.04 -5.77 -9.98
N ALA A 78 -8.50 -6.27 -11.13
CA ALA A 78 -7.74 -6.23 -12.38
C ALA A 78 -7.38 -4.79 -12.79
N ARG A 79 -8.32 -3.84 -12.60
CA ARG A 79 -8.06 -2.42 -12.86
C ARG A 79 -7.01 -1.84 -11.92
N VAL A 80 -7.09 -2.14 -10.62
CA VAL A 80 -6.11 -1.68 -9.62
C VAL A 80 -4.71 -2.25 -9.93
N ASP A 81 -4.62 -3.53 -10.28
CA ASP A 81 -3.36 -4.18 -10.64
C ASP A 81 -2.74 -3.57 -11.91
N SER A 82 -3.56 -3.26 -12.93
CA SER A 82 -3.11 -2.56 -14.14
C SER A 82 -2.54 -1.17 -13.81
N LEU A 83 -3.27 -0.39 -13.01
CA LEU A 83 -2.83 0.94 -12.59
C LEU A 83 -1.54 0.88 -11.77
N ARG A 84 -1.41 -0.10 -10.87
CA ARG A 84 -0.15 -0.34 -10.15
C ARG A 84 1.00 -0.59 -11.13
N ALA A 85 0.80 -1.46 -12.12
CA ALA A 85 1.83 -1.77 -13.10
C ALA A 85 2.21 -0.54 -13.95
N GLU A 86 1.24 0.30 -14.31
CA GLU A 86 1.49 1.56 -15.03
C GLU A 86 2.24 2.59 -14.18
N ILE A 87 1.94 2.71 -12.88
CA ILE A 87 2.66 3.58 -11.96
C ILE A 87 4.10 3.09 -11.75
N VAL A 88 4.28 1.79 -11.50
CA VAL A 88 5.62 1.19 -11.35
C VAL A 88 6.45 1.34 -12.62
N ALA A 89 5.83 1.26 -13.80
CA ALA A 89 6.49 1.49 -15.08
C ALA A 89 6.70 2.98 -15.41
N GLY A 90 6.29 3.92 -14.54
CA GLY A 90 6.43 5.35 -14.76
C GLY A 90 5.52 5.94 -15.84
N ARG A 91 4.53 5.19 -16.33
CA ARG A 91 3.55 5.66 -17.33
C ARG A 91 2.48 6.55 -16.71
N ILE A 92 2.16 6.32 -15.44
CA ILE A 92 1.27 7.16 -14.63
C ILE A 92 2.09 7.71 -13.46
N ALA A 93 2.09 9.04 -13.29
CA ALA A 93 2.63 9.67 -12.11
C ALA A 93 1.50 9.90 -11.09
N ALA A 94 1.69 9.40 -9.86
CA ALA A 94 0.86 9.83 -8.75
C ALA A 94 1.17 11.31 -8.44
N PRO A 95 0.17 12.13 -8.08
CA PRO A 95 0.42 13.51 -7.65
C PRO A 95 1.42 13.53 -6.49
N ALA A 96 2.46 14.36 -6.61
CA ALA A 96 3.32 14.70 -5.48
C ALA A 96 2.62 15.81 -4.68
N GLN A 97 2.56 15.64 -3.35
CA GLN A 97 2.14 16.67 -2.40
C GLN A 97 3.34 17.45 -1.87
#